data_AF-A0A7C5WDA5-F1
#
_entry.id   AF-A0A7C5WDA5-F1
#
_cell.length_a   1.000
_cell.length_b   1.000
_cell.length_c   1.000
_cell.angle_alpha   90.00
_cell.angle_beta   90.00
_cell.angle_gamma   90.00
#
_symmetry.space_group_name_H-M   'P 1'
#
loop_
_entity.id
_entity.type
_entity.pdbx_description
1 polymer ?
#
loop_
_entity_poly.entity_id
_entity_poly.type
_entity_poly.pdbx_seq_one_letter_code
_entity_poly.pdbx_strand_id
1 'polypeptide(L)'
;MEEYKVFSEEEEEIYDREIYILMGKIKDGMHIDEACREISTDDPEMKQIIEDDILKIIIANLHYQQGMSLEDVAKELDIELQRVKETQKIMLEDVMHTLNEEGINGSSSGMTH
;
A
#
# COMPACT_ATOMS: atom_id res chain seq x y z
N MET A 1 -15.87 0.96 -4.68
CA MET A 1 -15.16 2.11 -5.25
C MET A 1 -14.50 2.76 -4.06
N GLU A 2 -13.21 2.54 -3.88
CA GLU A 2 -12.46 3.31 -2.89
C GLU A 2 -12.24 4.69 -3.54
N GLU A 3 -12.94 5.71 -3.03
CA GLU A 3 -12.56 7.07 -3.34
C GLU A 3 -11.22 7.30 -2.64
N TYR A 4 -10.17 7.62 -3.42
CA TYR A 4 -8.89 7.98 -2.85
C TYR A 4 -9.07 9.20 -1.94
N LYS A 5 -8.69 9.07 -0.66
CA LYS A 5 -8.77 10.17 0.30
C LYS A 5 -7.86 11.31 -0.19
N VAL A 6 -8.44 12.49 -0.33
CA VAL A 6 -7.68 13.72 -0.58
C VAL A 6 -7.27 14.25 0.77
N PHE A 7 -5.99 14.11 1.10
CA PHE A 7 -5.42 14.68 2.32
C PHE A 7 -5.31 16.19 2.22
N SER A 8 -5.56 16.88 3.34
CA SER A 8 -5.07 18.25 3.56
C SER A 8 -3.56 18.26 3.75
N GLU A 9 -2.91 19.42 3.63
CA GLU A 9 -1.46 19.55 3.82
C GLU A 9 -1.01 19.04 5.20
N GLU A 10 -1.78 19.31 6.26
CA GLU A 10 -1.49 18.82 7.61
C GLU A 10 -1.61 17.29 7.71
N GLU A 11 -2.62 16.72 7.05
CA GLU A 11 -2.82 15.27 7.01
C GLU A 11 -1.73 14.55 6.20
N GLU A 12 -1.28 15.15 5.09
CA GLU A 12 -0.19 14.65 4.26
C GLU A 12 1.14 14.64 5.05
N GLU A 13 1.44 15.72 5.79
CA GLU A 13 2.60 15.78 6.67
C GLU A 13 2.59 14.70 7.76
N ILE A 14 1.42 14.40 8.33
CA ILE A 14 1.26 13.32 9.31
C ILE A 14 1.49 11.97 8.62
N TYR A 15 0.79 11.72 7.51
CA TYR A 15 0.89 10.48 6.74
C TYR A 15 2.34 10.16 6.36
N ASP A 16 3.03 11.09 5.70
CA ASP A 16 4.41 10.90 5.23
C ASP A 16 5.37 10.62 6.40
N ARG A 17 5.21 11.37 7.50
CA ARG A 17 6.02 11.18 8.71
C ARG A 17 5.81 9.79 9.31
N GLU A 18 4.57 9.36 9.46
CA GLU A 18 4.26 8.04 10.04
C GLU A 18 4.79 6.93 9.15
N ILE A 19 4.56 6.98 7.83
CA ILE A 19 5.10 6.01 6.87
C ILE A 19 6.62 5.92 6.98
N TYR A 20 7.32 7.06 6.99
CA TYR A 20 8.77 7.10 7.10
C TYR A 20 9.28 6.45 8.40
N ILE A 21 8.68 6.80 9.54
CA ILE A 21 9.05 6.27 10.85
C ILE A 21 8.83 4.76 10.92
N LEU A 22 7.67 4.30 10.48
CA LEU A 22 7.26 2.89 10.59
C LEU A 22 8.08 2.00 9.68
N MET A 23 8.32 2.44 8.44
CA MET A 23 9.23 1.74 7.53
C MET A 23 10.65 1.64 8.08
N GLY A 24 11.14 2.68 8.76
CA GLY A 24 12.42 2.65 9.47
C GLY A 24 12.46 1.57 10.55
N LYS A 25 11.45 1.55 11.43
CA LYS A 25 11.34 0.56 12.51
C LYS A 25 11.25 -0.88 11.99
N ILE A 26 10.45 -1.10 10.95
CA ILE A 26 10.29 -2.43 10.34
C ILE A 26 11.59 -2.89 9.70
N LYS A 27 12.31 -1.99 9.01
CA LYS A 27 13.63 -2.29 8.47
C LYS A 27 14.66 -2.65 9.56
N ASP A 28 14.53 -2.05 10.74
CA ASP A 28 15.37 -2.35 11.91
C ASP A 28 14.93 -3.63 12.64
N GLY A 29 13.93 -4.35 12.13
CA GLY A 29 13.48 -5.66 12.62
C GLY A 29 12.25 -5.61 13.53
N MET A 30 11.57 -4.47 13.64
CA MET A 30 10.30 -4.38 14.36
C MET A 30 9.19 -5.11 13.59
N HIS A 31 8.31 -5.78 14.33
CA HIS A 31 7.17 -6.47 13.76
C HIS A 31 6.11 -5.49 13.22
N ILE A 32 5.46 -5.81 12.10
CA ILE A 32 4.48 -4.91 11.46
C ILE A 32 3.33 -4.54 12.41
N ASP A 33 2.74 -5.51 13.10
CA ASP A 33 1.65 -5.26 14.05
C ASP A 33 2.10 -4.45 15.28
N GLU A 34 3.38 -4.48 15.63
CA GLU A 34 3.95 -3.64 16.69
C GLU A 34 4.15 -2.21 16.19
N ALA A 35 4.71 -2.06 14.99
CA ALA A 35 4.88 -0.77 14.34
C ALA A 35 3.53 -0.04 14.20
N CYS A 36 2.48 -0.71 13.70
CA CYS A 36 1.15 -0.12 13.54
C CYS A 36 0.53 0.38 14.87
N ARG A 37 0.89 -0.22 16.01
CA ARG A 37 0.44 0.26 17.34
C ARG A 37 1.07 1.58 17.74
N GLU A 38 2.22 1.92 17.16
CA GLU A 38 2.95 3.16 17.45
C GLU A 38 2.54 4.33 16.55
N ILE A 39 1.55 4.14 15.65
CA ILE A 39 0.97 5.22 14.85
C ILE A 39 0.43 6.30 15.77
N SER A 40 0.91 7.54 15.59
CA SER A 40 0.65 8.64 16.53
C SER A 40 -0.62 9.46 16.26
N THR A 41 -1.33 9.20 15.16
CA THR A 41 -2.56 9.92 14.82
C THR A 41 -3.78 9.41 15.59
N ASP A 42 -4.64 10.35 16.02
CA ASP A 42 -5.94 10.07 16.65
C ASP A 42 -7.06 9.83 15.61
N ASP A 43 -6.81 10.12 14.32
CA ASP A 43 -7.77 9.86 13.24
C ASP A 43 -7.78 8.35 12.89
N PRO A 44 -8.88 7.63 13.19
CA PRO A 44 -8.97 6.20 12.89
C PRO A 44 -8.91 5.87 11.40
N GLU A 45 -9.41 6.76 10.55
CA GLU A 45 -9.39 6.56 9.10
C GLU A 45 -7.95 6.69 8.58
N MET A 46 -7.25 7.76 8.96
CA MET A 46 -5.84 7.94 8.61
C MET A 46 -4.97 6.80 9.13
N LYS A 47 -5.21 6.35 10.37
CA LYS A 47 -4.51 5.19 10.93
C LYS A 47 -4.70 3.96 10.06
N GLN A 48 -5.93 3.66 9.66
CA GLN A 48 -6.21 2.51 8.80
C GLN A 48 -5.51 2.63 7.43
N ILE A 49 -5.53 3.82 6.81
CA ILE A 49 -4.83 4.05 5.53
C ILE A 49 -3.33 3.79 5.67
N ILE A 50 -2.70 4.30 6.73
CA ILE A 50 -1.28 4.08 7.00
C ILE A 50 -0.97 2.59 7.20
N GLU A 51 -1.80 1.88 7.98
CA GLU A 51 -1.62 0.44 8.23
C GLU A 51 -1.71 -0.39 6.93
N ASP A 52 -2.70 -0.08 6.09
CA ASP A 52 -2.91 -0.77 4.82
C ASP A 52 -1.77 -0.49 3.83
N ASP A 53 -1.34 0.76 3.72
CA ASP A 53 -0.27 1.16 2.79
C ASP A 53 1.09 0.60 3.18
N ILE A 54 1.42 0.54 4.48
CA ILE A 54 2.65 -0.12 4.96
C ILE A 54 2.68 -1.58 4.53
N LEU A 55 1.57 -2.29 4.69
CA LEU A 55 1.50 -3.69 4.28
C LEU A 55 1.65 -3.83 2.76
N LYS A 56 1.02 -2.95 1.96
CA LYS A 56 1.21 -2.92 0.50
C LYS A 56 2.68 -2.67 0.11
N ILE A 57 3.35 -1.71 0.75
CA ILE A 57 4.77 -1.38 0.49
C ILE A 57 5.67 -2.58 0.82
N ILE A 58 5.43 -3.23 1.95
CA ILE A 58 6.23 -4.39 2.37
C ILE A 58 6.00 -5.57 1.43
N ILE A 59 4.75 -5.87 1.06
CA ILE A 59 4.46 -6.91 0.07
C ILE A 59 5.14 -6.58 -1.26
N ALA A 60 5.13 -5.32 -1.70
CA ALA A 60 5.81 -4.92 -2.92
C ALA A 60 7.32 -5.19 -2.87
N ASN A 61 7.97 -4.86 -1.76
CA ASN A 61 9.38 -5.11 -1.56
C ASN A 61 9.70 -6.62 -1.46
N LEU A 62 8.96 -7.35 -0.63
CA LEU A 62 9.25 -8.75 -0.31
C LEU A 62 8.85 -9.71 -1.44
N HIS A 63 7.65 -9.55 -1.99
CA HIS A 63 7.13 -10.43 -3.03
C HIS A 63 7.64 -10.03 -4.42
N TYR A 64 7.43 -8.77 -4.83
CA TYR A 64 7.72 -8.36 -6.21
C TYR A 64 9.20 -8.01 -6.43
N GLN A 65 9.84 -7.34 -5.48
CA GLN A 65 11.26 -6.94 -5.63
C GLN A 65 12.23 -8.05 -5.20
N GLN A 66 11.96 -8.78 -4.12
CA GLN A 66 12.85 -9.84 -3.61
C GLN A 66 12.45 -11.26 -4.06
N GLY A 67 11.28 -11.42 -4.68
CA GLY A 67 10.84 -12.71 -5.24
C GLY A 67 10.37 -13.74 -4.21
N MET A 68 10.05 -13.33 -2.98
CA MET A 68 9.52 -14.25 -1.96
C MET A 68 8.09 -14.71 -2.30
N SER A 69 7.74 -15.94 -1.94
CA SER A 69 6.36 -16.41 -2.09
C SER A 69 5.44 -15.70 -1.10
N LEU A 70 4.14 -15.60 -1.38
CA LEU A 70 3.19 -14.99 -0.43
C LEU A 70 3.13 -15.75 0.89
N GLU A 71 3.31 -17.08 0.84
CA GLU A 71 3.44 -17.93 2.02
C GLU A 71 4.66 -17.57 2.87
N ASP A 72 5.79 -17.22 2.24
CA ASP A 72 6.99 -16.82 2.96
C ASP A 72 6.90 -15.36 3.44
N VAL A 73 6.26 -14.47 2.69
CA VAL A 73 5.92 -13.12 3.16
C VAL A 73 5.04 -13.19 4.42
N ALA A 74 4.00 -14.03 4.43
CA ALA A 74 3.14 -14.19 5.59
C ALA A 74 3.90 -14.69 6.83
N LYS A 75 4.86 -15.60 6.65
CA LYS A 75 5.71 -16.09 7.75
C LYS A 75 6.71 -15.04 8.23
N GLU A 76 7.35 -14.32 7.31
CA GLU A 76 8.33 -13.28 7.63
C GLU A 76 7.68 -12.15 8.44
N LEU A 77 6.41 -11.84 8.12
CA LEU A 77 5.63 -10.81 8.78
C LEU A 77 4.75 -11.33 9.93
N ASP A 78 4.85 -12.61 10.31
CA ASP A 78 4.01 -13.30 11.30
C ASP A 78 2.51 -12.90 11.25
N ILE A 79 1.95 -12.79 10.04
CA ILE A 79 0.52 -12.49 9.81
C ILE A 79 -0.16 -13.61 9.03
N GLU A 80 -1.49 -13.61 9.06
CA GLU A 80 -2.27 -14.59 8.31
C GLU A 80 -2.05 -14.46 6.80
N LEU A 81 -1.82 -15.60 6.13
CA LEU A 81 -1.68 -15.67 4.68
C LEU A 81 -2.86 -15.07 3.93
N GLN A 82 -4.08 -15.15 4.49
CA GLN A 82 -5.26 -14.55 3.87
C GLN A 82 -5.15 -13.02 3.82
N ARG A 83 -4.67 -12.38 4.89
CA ARG A 83 -4.44 -10.93 4.92
C ARG A 83 -3.46 -10.51 3.81
N VAL A 84 -2.36 -11.25 3.64
CA VAL A 84 -1.39 -11.00 2.55
C VAL A 84 -2.03 -11.13 1.17
N LYS A 85 -2.86 -12.16 0.95
CA LYS A 85 -3.55 -12.40 -0.33
C LYS A 85 -4.60 -11.34 -0.64
N GLU A 86 -5.35 -10.91 0.37
CA GLU A 86 -6.34 -9.84 0.24
C GLU A 86 -5.66 -8.51 -0.11
N THR A 87 -4.58 -8.15 0.58
CA THR A 87 -3.81 -6.95 0.25
C THR A 87 -3.20 -7.04 -1.15
N GLN A 88 -2.62 -8.19 -1.53
CA GLN A 88 -2.11 -8.39 -2.89
C GLN A 88 -3.21 -8.20 -3.95
N LYS A 89 -4.40 -8.72 -3.69
CA LYS A 89 -5.54 -8.57 -4.60
C LYS A 89 -5.91 -7.10 -4.78
N ILE A 90 -5.99 -6.33 -3.70
CA ILE A 90 -6.24 -4.89 -3.75
C ILE A 90 -5.18 -4.19 -4.61
N MET A 91 -3.90 -4.48 -4.38
CA MET A 91 -2.81 -3.91 -5.19
C MET A 91 -2.94 -4.22 -6.69
N LEU A 92 -3.39 -5.42 -7.05
CA LEU A 92 -3.60 -5.80 -8.45
C LEU A 92 -4.82 -5.08 -9.06
N GLU A 93 -5.89 -4.91 -8.28
CA GLU A 93 -7.06 -4.13 -8.68
C GLU A 93 -6.66 -2.67 -8.94
N ASP A 94 -5.87 -2.05 -8.05
CA ASP A 94 -5.36 -0.68 -8.20
C ASP A 94 -4.58 -0.51 -9.53
N VAL A 95 -3.67 -1.44 -9.85
CA VAL A 95 -2.91 -1.42 -11.11
C VAL A 95 -3.82 -1.58 -12.33
N MET A 96 -4.81 -2.48 -12.27
CA MET A 96 -5.78 -2.66 -13.36
C MET A 96 -6.62 -1.39 -13.58
N HIS A 97 -6.96 -0.67 -12.50
CA HIS A 97 -7.68 0.59 -12.58
C HIS A 97 -6.85 1.67 -13.27
N THR A 98 -5.58 1.87 -12.87
CA THR A 98 -4.69 2.84 -13.52
C THR A 98 -4.56 2.56 -15.02
N LEU A 99 -4.38 1.30 -15.43
CA LEU A 99 -4.29 0.92 -16.84
C LEU A 99 -5.57 1.20 -17.63
N ASN A 100 -6.74 1.02 -17.01
CA ASN A 100 -8.04 1.29 -17.65
C ASN A 100 -8.34 2.78 -17.77
N GLU A 101 -7.94 3.59 -16.78
CA GLU A 101 -8.10 5.05 -16.78
C GLU A 101 -7.16 5.72 -17.79
N GLU A 102 -5.91 5.28 -17.88
CA GLU A 102 -4.94 5.78 -18.86
C GLU A 102 -5.22 5.26 -20.29
N GLY A 103 -5.86 4.08 -20.42
CA GLY A 103 -6.13 3.39 -21.69
C GLY A 103 -7.21 4.01 -22.59
N ILE A 104 -7.98 5.00 -22.12
CA ILE A 104 -9.08 5.62 -22.91
C ILE A 104 -8.67 6.94 -23.59
N ASN A 105 -7.54 7.55 -23.23
CA ASN A 105 -7.10 8.82 -23.85
C ASN A 105 -6.20 8.65 -25.10
N GLY A 106 -5.95 7.42 -25.55
CA GLY A 106 -5.04 7.12 -26.67
C GLY A 106 -5.67 6.86 -28.04
N SER A 107 -7.00 6.96 -28.21
CA SER A 107 -7.66 6.59 -29.48
C SER A 107 -8.67 7.64 -29.97
N SER A 108 -8.18 8.80 -30.43
CA SER A 108 -8.97 9.69 -31.30
C SER A 108 -8.07 10.70 -32.02
N SER A 109 -7.59 10.30 -33.21
CA SER A 109 -7.43 11.12 -34.43
C SER A 109 -6.25 10.63 -35.25
N GLY A 110 -6.48 9.50 -35.93
CA GLY A 110 -5.64 9.05 -37.02
C GLY A 110 -6.51 8.65 -38.19
N MET A 111 -6.40 9.42 -39.27
CA MET A 111 -6.76 9.06 -40.65
C MET A 111 -8.24 9.20 -41.06
N THR A 112 -8.51 10.28 -41.81
CA THR A 112 -9.07 10.10 -43.16
C THR A 112 -8.25 10.94 -44.13
N HIS A 113 -7.67 10.24 -45.11
CA HIS A 113 -6.97 10.78 -46.28
C HIS A 113 -7.90 11.56 -47.20
#